data_AF-A0A803LC75-F1
#
_entry.id   AF-A0A803LC75-F1
#
_cell.length_a   1.000
_cell.length_b   1.000
_cell.length_c   1.000
_cell.angle_alpha   90.00
_cell.angle_beta   90.00
_cell.angle_gamma   90.00
#
_symmetry.space_group_name_H-M   'P 1'
#
loop_
_entity.id
_entity.type
_entity.pdbx_description
1 polymer ?
#
loop_
_entity_poly.entity_id
_entity_poly.type
_entity_poly.pdbx_seq_one_letter_code
_entity_poly.pdbx_strand_id
1 'polypeptide(L)'
;MAEEFEKLPDSQKSLEIEQIEDSFMNLEIQTSNQILYELGARKVVVLEVGPIGCLESMIKRFKPNGRCDENVNQIVINFNTELDMMLKKLSSTLEHSHFILGRANSLGYDAIINPGNHGYTYASAGCGILPKTGTGLGCLNLDGQLELFQKTIKNELTFESPTELSQYLGNSIFLIWAGSNDYLLNYISGLSPEYSPEEFSQALIDSLSEKLKILHELGAKKVVVLEVGPLGCLPVYRRPGGYDEAWCDEGKNMNATMFNDRLAPMLEDLGSTYPDSLYTLGRLYNLTNDIFKNPRYYGMSNVSHSCCVTGEILGHLACYANMRPCANPEKYLFWDGAHPTQASHNILASACFNGSDICVPNNIHQLVQAQTNTASLHSAA
;
A
#
# COMPACT_ATOMS: atom_id res chain seq x y z
N MET A 1 41.75 22.65 -14.38
CA MET A 1 40.49 21.94 -14.06
C MET A 1 40.72 20.51 -13.61
N ALA A 2 41.07 19.53 -14.45
CA ALA A 2 41.24 18.13 -13.99
C ALA A 2 42.33 17.95 -12.91
N GLU A 3 43.45 18.66 -13.01
CA GLU A 3 44.55 18.59 -12.02
C GLU A 3 44.30 19.38 -10.72
N GLU A 4 43.30 20.26 -10.70
CA GLU A 4 42.86 20.94 -9.46
C GLU A 4 41.79 20.11 -8.73
N PHE A 5 40.96 19.37 -9.48
CA PHE A 5 39.92 18.49 -8.96
C PHE A 5 40.49 17.34 -8.11
N GLU A 6 41.61 16.75 -8.52
CA GLU A 6 42.28 15.67 -7.77
C GLU A 6 42.83 16.11 -6.41
N LYS A 7 43.07 17.42 -6.21
CA LYS A 7 43.64 17.97 -4.98
C LYS A 7 42.60 18.29 -3.91
N LEU A 8 41.31 18.18 -4.23
CA LEU A 8 40.22 18.40 -3.29
C LEU A 8 40.08 17.21 -2.32
N PRO A 9 39.72 17.45 -1.04
CA PRO A 9 39.30 16.40 -0.12
C PRO A 9 38.12 15.58 -0.68
N ASP A 10 38.04 14.29 -0.35
CA ASP A 10 36.99 13.39 -0.86
C ASP A 10 35.56 13.88 -0.58
N SER A 11 35.35 14.63 0.52
CA SER A 11 34.07 15.26 0.86
C SER A 11 33.70 16.47 -0.01
N GLN A 12 34.66 17.10 -0.68
CA GLN A 12 34.43 18.17 -1.67
C GLN A 12 34.29 17.61 -3.07
N LYS A 13 34.99 16.51 -3.40
CA LYS A 13 34.84 15.80 -4.68
C LYS A 13 33.43 15.23 -4.86
N SER A 14 32.83 14.67 -3.81
CA SER A 14 31.44 14.20 -3.86
C SER A 14 30.46 15.34 -4.16
N LEU A 15 30.69 16.52 -3.55
CA LEU A 15 29.84 17.70 -3.75
C LEU A 15 29.94 18.27 -5.17
N GLU A 16 31.15 18.32 -5.75
CA GLU A 16 31.35 18.82 -7.11
C GLU A 16 30.89 17.82 -8.19
N ILE A 17 30.99 16.51 -7.94
CA ILE A 17 30.41 15.48 -8.83
C ILE A 17 28.88 15.53 -8.79
N GLU A 18 28.27 15.65 -7.60
CA GLU A 18 26.82 15.83 -7.46
C GLU A 18 26.32 17.09 -8.18
N GLN A 19 27.02 18.22 -8.04
CA GLN A 19 26.65 19.46 -8.75
C GLN A 19 26.75 19.35 -10.28
N ILE A 20 27.70 18.57 -10.78
CA ILE A 20 27.84 18.32 -12.22
C ILE A 20 26.73 17.38 -12.69
N GLU A 21 26.46 16.29 -11.97
CA GLU A 21 25.38 15.35 -12.28
C GLU A 21 23.99 16.02 -12.23
N ASP A 22 23.74 16.90 -11.24
CA ASP A 22 22.51 17.68 -11.12
C ASP A 22 22.32 18.64 -12.32
N SER A 23 23.41 19.30 -12.75
CA SER A 23 23.39 20.19 -13.92
C SER A 23 23.12 19.44 -15.23
N PHE A 24 23.71 18.25 -15.39
CA PHE A 24 23.44 17.38 -16.55
C PHE A 24 22.01 16.85 -16.55
N MET A 25 21.50 16.40 -15.40
CA MET A 25 20.14 15.91 -15.25
C MET A 25 19.10 17.02 -15.52
N ASN A 26 19.36 18.25 -15.06
CA ASN A 26 18.52 19.41 -15.37
C ASN A 26 18.50 19.71 -16.87
N LEU A 27 19.64 19.59 -17.57
CA LEU A 27 19.71 19.77 -19.02
C LEU A 27 18.92 18.71 -19.80
N GLU A 28 18.97 17.45 -19.38
CA GLU A 28 18.19 16.37 -20.00
C GLU A 28 16.68 16.53 -19.79
N ILE A 29 16.25 16.96 -18.60
CA ILE A 29 14.84 17.24 -18.31
C ILE A 29 14.36 18.43 -19.15
N GLN A 30 15.17 19.49 -19.26
CA GLN A 30 14.85 20.63 -20.12
C GLN A 30 14.64 20.17 -21.58
N THR A 31 15.57 19.36 -22.08
CA THR A 31 15.53 18.84 -23.45
C THR A 31 14.30 17.97 -23.69
N SER A 32 14.00 17.06 -22.75
CA SER A 32 12.83 16.19 -22.82
C SER A 32 11.51 16.97 -22.82
N ASN A 33 11.42 18.01 -21.99
CA ASN A 33 10.25 18.90 -21.93
C ASN A 33 10.06 19.73 -23.20
N GLN A 34 11.15 20.16 -23.84
CA GLN A 34 11.10 20.82 -25.14
C GLN A 34 10.63 19.87 -26.24
N ILE A 35 11.10 18.61 -26.25
CA ILE A 35 10.61 17.58 -27.19
C ILE A 35 9.10 17.37 -27.00
N LEU A 36 8.62 17.25 -25.77
CA LEU A 36 7.18 17.13 -25.50
C LEU A 36 6.39 18.33 -26.04
N TYR A 37 6.93 19.54 -25.90
CA TYR A 37 6.32 20.74 -26.46
C TYR A 37 6.26 20.71 -28.00
N GLU A 38 7.35 20.31 -28.66
CA GLU A 38 7.41 20.14 -30.11
C GLU A 38 6.40 19.09 -30.62
N LEU A 39 6.15 18.05 -29.82
CA LEU A 39 5.13 17.03 -30.06
C LEU A 39 3.69 17.50 -29.75
N GLY A 40 3.50 18.76 -29.34
CA GLY A 40 2.18 19.36 -29.13
C GLY A 40 1.73 19.45 -27.67
N ALA A 41 2.55 19.06 -26.70
CA ALA A 41 2.21 19.25 -25.29
C ALA A 41 2.14 20.76 -24.97
N ARG A 42 1.08 21.17 -24.27
CA ARG A 42 0.89 22.57 -23.83
C ARG A 42 0.69 22.71 -22.33
N LYS A 43 0.45 21.59 -21.63
CA LYS A 43 0.36 21.52 -20.18
C LYS A 43 1.21 20.34 -19.76
N VAL A 44 2.31 20.61 -19.07
CA VAL A 44 3.26 19.59 -18.62
C VAL A 44 3.39 19.73 -17.12
N VAL A 45 3.11 18.64 -16.41
CA VAL A 45 3.32 18.57 -14.95
C VAL A 45 4.59 17.77 -14.72
N VAL A 46 5.53 18.36 -13.99
CA VAL A 46 6.76 17.69 -13.58
C VAL A 46 6.76 17.63 -12.06
N LEU A 47 6.92 16.44 -11.50
CA LEU A 47 6.90 16.23 -10.05
C LEU A 47 8.30 16.44 -9.48
N GLU A 48 8.35 17.02 -8.28
CA GLU A 48 9.56 17.02 -7.47
C GLU A 48 10.07 15.60 -7.21
N VAL A 49 11.38 15.48 -7.02
CA VAL A 49 11.98 14.29 -6.44
C VAL A 49 11.60 14.22 -4.96
N GLY A 50 11.05 13.09 -4.53
CA GLY A 50 10.68 12.84 -3.12
C GLY A 50 11.90 12.78 -2.19
N PRO A 51 11.72 12.73 -0.86
CA PRO A 51 12.82 12.76 0.11
C PRO A 51 13.62 11.44 0.08
N ILE A 52 14.56 11.31 -0.86
CA ILE A 52 15.27 10.04 -1.07
C ILE A 52 16.13 9.62 0.12
N GLY A 53 16.53 10.56 0.98
CA GLY A 53 17.23 10.29 2.23
C GLY A 53 16.38 9.49 3.21
N CYS A 54 15.06 9.45 3.02
CA CYS A 54 14.12 8.64 3.80
C CYS A 54 13.83 7.27 3.17
N LEU A 55 14.40 6.92 2.02
CA LEU A 55 14.22 5.59 1.44
C LEU A 55 14.85 4.53 2.36
N GLU A 56 14.17 3.40 2.55
CA GLU A 56 14.68 2.32 3.41
C GLU A 56 16.10 1.87 3.04
N SER A 57 16.41 1.82 1.74
CA SER A 57 17.74 1.46 1.24
C SER A 57 18.81 2.45 1.71
N MET A 58 18.48 3.74 1.79
CA MET A 58 19.36 4.80 2.27
C MET A 58 19.48 4.77 3.80
N ILE A 59 18.35 4.62 4.50
CA ILE A 59 18.31 4.51 5.96
C ILE A 59 19.14 3.30 6.43
N LYS A 60 18.93 2.11 5.84
CA LYS A 60 19.68 0.88 6.17
C LYS A 60 21.19 1.05 5.93
N ARG A 61 21.58 1.82 4.91
CA ARG A 61 22.99 2.00 4.53
C ARG A 61 23.71 3.06 5.37
N PHE A 62 23.05 4.15 5.73
CA PHE A 62 23.70 5.34 6.30
C PHE A 62 23.20 5.73 7.70
N LYS A 63 21.98 5.32 8.10
CA LYS A 63 21.32 5.72 9.35
C LYS A 63 20.67 4.51 10.05
N PRO A 64 21.44 3.66 10.75
CA PRO A 64 20.91 2.48 11.43
C PRO A 64 19.92 2.79 12.57
N ASN A 65 19.77 4.07 12.94
CA ASN A 65 18.78 4.55 13.90
C ASN A 65 17.36 4.76 13.30
N GLY A 66 17.17 4.47 12.01
CA GLY A 66 15.86 4.55 11.36
C GLY A 66 15.46 5.97 10.90
N ARG A 67 16.33 6.98 11.06
CA ARG A 67 16.04 8.36 10.65
C ARG A 67 16.45 8.61 9.20
N CYS A 68 15.78 9.55 8.55
CA CYS A 68 16.17 10.03 7.23
C CYS A 68 17.61 10.58 7.23
N ASP A 69 18.29 10.44 6.10
CA ASP A 69 19.55 11.13 5.85
C ASP A 69 19.30 12.55 5.33
N GLU A 70 19.44 13.54 6.20
CA GLU A 70 19.17 14.94 5.85
C GLU A 70 20.18 15.56 4.89
N ASN A 71 21.41 15.03 4.82
CA ASN A 71 22.36 15.50 3.81
C ASN A 71 21.88 15.10 2.41
N VAL A 72 21.39 13.87 2.28
CA VAL A 72 20.80 13.37 1.03
C VAL A 72 19.53 14.13 0.68
N ASN A 73 18.66 14.41 1.66
CA ASN A 73 17.46 15.22 1.41
C ASN A 73 17.80 16.65 1.00
N GLN A 74 18.89 17.23 1.51
CA GLN A 74 19.31 18.58 1.11
C GLN A 74 19.71 18.67 -0.36
N ILE A 75 20.37 17.63 -0.89
CA ILE A 75 20.69 17.54 -2.33
C ILE A 75 19.40 17.56 -3.15
N VAL A 76 18.41 16.75 -2.77
CA VAL A 76 17.10 16.72 -3.41
C VAL A 76 16.39 18.07 -3.36
N ILE A 77 16.46 18.78 -2.23
CA ILE A 77 15.87 20.12 -2.08
C ILE A 77 16.53 21.12 -3.04
N ASN A 78 17.85 21.06 -3.19
CA ASN A 78 18.59 21.92 -4.12
C ASN A 78 18.17 21.62 -5.57
N PHE A 79 18.14 20.34 -5.95
CA PHE A 79 17.67 19.91 -7.26
C PHE A 79 16.23 20.38 -7.55
N ASN A 80 15.29 20.18 -6.62
CA ASN A 80 13.90 20.62 -6.79
C ASN A 80 13.77 22.14 -6.91
N THR A 81 14.66 22.91 -6.28
CA THR A 81 14.72 24.37 -6.41
C THR A 81 15.16 24.78 -7.82
N GLU A 82 16.18 24.12 -8.37
CA GLU A 82 16.63 24.36 -9.74
C GLU A 82 15.59 23.93 -10.77
N LEU A 83 14.91 22.81 -10.53
CA LEU A 83 13.80 22.32 -11.33
C LEU A 83 12.66 23.37 -11.40
N ASP A 84 12.26 23.97 -10.28
CA ASP A 84 11.26 25.05 -10.25
C ASP A 84 11.67 26.24 -11.13
N MET A 85 12.92 26.67 -11.02
CA MET A 85 13.46 27.77 -11.83
C MET A 85 13.46 27.44 -13.32
N MET A 86 13.86 26.22 -13.68
CA MET A 86 13.86 25.75 -15.07
C MET A 86 12.44 25.68 -15.65
N LEU A 87 11.46 25.13 -14.92
CA LEU A 87 10.07 25.04 -15.40
C LEU A 87 9.41 26.41 -15.57
N LYS A 88 9.72 27.37 -14.68
CA LYS A 88 9.31 28.77 -14.84
C LYS A 88 9.91 29.40 -16.10
N LYS A 89 11.19 29.13 -16.38
CA LYS A 89 11.86 29.59 -17.60
C LYS A 89 11.26 28.97 -18.86
N LEU A 90 10.95 27.67 -18.84
CA LEU A 90 10.28 27.01 -19.96
C LEU A 90 8.89 27.61 -20.22
N SER A 91 8.11 27.85 -19.16
CA SER A 91 6.78 28.47 -19.25
C SER A 91 6.83 29.90 -19.82
N SER A 92 7.89 30.66 -19.55
CA SER A 92 8.05 32.02 -20.10
C SER A 92 8.62 32.03 -21.52
N THR A 93 9.35 30.99 -21.92
CA THR A 93 10.03 30.92 -23.23
C THR A 93 9.18 30.24 -24.30
N LEU A 94 8.39 29.24 -23.91
CA LEU A 94 7.59 28.44 -24.84
C LEU A 94 6.16 28.97 -24.89
N GLU A 95 5.83 29.67 -25.97
CA GLU A 95 4.51 30.29 -26.14
C GLU A 95 3.36 29.28 -26.04
N HIS A 96 2.28 29.71 -25.40
CA HIS A 96 1.06 28.94 -25.18
C HIS A 96 1.26 27.63 -24.39
N SER A 97 2.35 27.52 -23.63
CA SER A 97 2.61 26.36 -22.78
C SER A 97 2.66 26.72 -21.29
N HIS A 98 2.31 25.74 -20.46
CA HIS A 98 2.38 25.83 -19.00
C HIS A 98 3.13 24.61 -18.46
N PHE A 99 4.24 24.86 -17.79
CA PHE A 99 4.96 23.86 -17.02
C PHE A 99 4.64 24.06 -15.54
N ILE A 100 4.13 23.03 -14.89
CA ILE A 100 3.66 23.07 -13.51
C ILE A 100 4.55 22.15 -12.69
N LEU A 101 5.14 22.69 -11.63
CA LEU A 101 5.83 21.88 -10.63
C LEU A 101 4.82 21.26 -9.67
N GLY A 102 4.77 19.93 -9.62
CA GLY A 102 4.03 19.20 -8.61
C GLY A 102 4.87 19.03 -7.35
N ARG A 103 4.47 19.70 -6.27
CA ARG A 103 5.19 19.69 -4.99
C ARG A 103 4.90 18.42 -4.20
N ALA A 104 5.67 17.38 -4.44
CA ALA A 104 5.51 16.06 -3.82
C ALA A 104 6.54 15.81 -2.70
N ASN A 105 7.66 16.53 -2.69
CA ASN A 105 8.75 16.28 -1.75
C ASN A 105 8.33 16.55 -0.31
N SER A 106 7.81 17.74 -0.04
CA SER A 106 7.40 18.15 1.31
C SER A 106 6.28 17.28 1.86
N LEU A 107 5.35 16.87 1.01
CA LEU A 107 4.25 15.97 1.40
C LEU A 107 4.79 14.60 1.81
N GLY A 108 5.67 14.02 1.00
CA GLY A 108 6.30 12.73 1.31
C GLY A 108 7.16 12.79 2.57
N TYR A 109 7.91 13.88 2.75
CA TYR A 109 8.76 14.06 3.92
C TYR A 109 7.92 14.20 5.20
N ASP A 110 6.89 15.06 5.17
CA ASP A 110 5.98 15.25 6.31
C ASP A 110 5.26 13.95 6.69
N ALA A 111 4.83 13.15 5.71
CA ALA A 111 4.23 11.85 5.96
C ALA A 111 5.17 10.85 6.68
N ILE A 112 6.48 10.95 6.44
CA ILE A 112 7.49 10.07 7.04
C ILE A 112 7.86 10.55 8.45
N ILE A 113 8.07 11.84 8.63
CA ILE A 113 8.55 12.38 9.92
C ILE A 113 7.41 12.73 10.90
N ASN A 114 6.19 12.97 10.38
CA ASN A 114 4.99 13.27 11.16
C ASN A 114 3.84 12.30 10.81
N PRO A 115 4.02 10.97 10.97
CA PRO A 115 3.01 9.99 10.57
C PRO A 115 1.66 10.18 11.28
N GLY A 116 1.64 10.79 12.48
CA GLY A 116 0.40 11.13 13.19
C GLY A 116 -0.55 12.05 12.41
N ASN A 117 -0.06 12.83 11.44
CA ASN A 117 -0.88 13.70 10.60
C ASN A 117 -1.47 12.98 9.37
N HIS A 118 -0.93 11.81 9.00
CA HIS A 118 -1.24 11.13 7.73
C HIS A 118 -1.77 9.70 7.91
N GLY A 119 -1.62 9.14 9.11
CA GLY A 119 -2.01 7.77 9.44
C GLY A 119 -0.81 6.83 9.55
N TYR A 120 -1.03 5.71 10.23
CA TYR A 120 -0.02 4.68 10.45
C TYR A 120 -0.33 3.45 9.58
N THR A 121 0.72 2.79 9.09
CA THR A 121 0.61 1.46 8.50
C THR A 121 1.54 0.50 9.21
N TYR A 122 1.00 -0.66 9.57
CA TYR A 122 1.75 -1.79 10.10
C TYR A 122 1.74 -2.97 9.13
N ALA A 123 1.12 -2.81 7.95
CA ALA A 123 1.01 -3.87 6.96
C ALA A 123 2.38 -4.36 6.53
N SER A 124 2.61 -5.66 6.62
CA SER A 124 3.88 -6.28 6.25
C SER A 124 3.68 -7.31 5.14
N ALA A 125 4.38 -7.09 4.02
CA ALA A 125 4.31 -7.96 2.86
C ALA A 125 4.72 -9.40 3.19
N GLY A 126 4.00 -10.37 2.60
CA GLY A 126 4.25 -11.80 2.80
C GLY A 126 3.72 -12.39 4.12
N CYS A 127 3.14 -11.56 5.00
CA CYS A 127 2.60 -12.04 6.28
C CYS A 127 1.13 -12.39 6.23
N GLY A 128 0.74 -13.23 7.19
CA GLY A 128 -0.64 -13.61 7.42
C GLY A 128 -1.13 -13.27 8.82
N ILE A 129 -2.34 -13.74 9.08
CA ILE A 129 -3.01 -13.73 10.38
C ILE A 129 -2.24 -14.66 11.32
N LEU A 130 -1.86 -15.86 10.85
CA LEU A 130 -1.16 -16.83 11.68
C LEU A 130 0.35 -16.54 11.78
N PRO A 131 0.97 -16.77 12.95
CA PRO A 131 2.41 -16.58 13.13
C PRO A 131 3.30 -17.42 12.19
N LYS A 132 2.79 -18.59 11.77
CA LYS A 132 3.48 -19.53 10.88
C LYS A 132 3.53 -19.05 9.42
N THR A 133 2.67 -18.11 9.04
CA THR A 133 2.61 -17.58 7.68
C THR A 133 3.75 -16.59 7.44
N GLY A 134 4.53 -16.82 6.38
CA GLY A 134 5.60 -15.90 5.97
C GLY A 134 6.85 -15.91 6.86
N THR A 135 6.99 -16.85 7.81
CA THR A 135 8.13 -16.91 8.74
C THR A 135 9.48 -16.98 8.01
N GLY A 136 9.56 -17.68 6.87
CA GLY A 136 10.76 -17.76 6.04
C GLY A 136 11.17 -16.44 5.35
N LEU A 137 10.30 -15.43 5.37
CA LEU A 137 10.53 -14.11 4.75
C LEU A 137 10.95 -13.04 5.77
N GLY A 138 10.99 -13.37 7.06
CA GLY A 138 11.34 -12.40 8.12
C GLY A 138 10.32 -11.27 8.29
N CYS A 139 9.05 -11.58 8.05
CA CYS A 139 7.97 -10.60 7.97
C CYS A 139 7.24 -10.41 9.32
N LEU A 140 6.51 -9.31 9.53
CA LEU A 140 5.71 -9.03 10.72
C LEU A 140 4.29 -9.63 10.62
N ASN A 141 4.07 -10.80 11.23
CA ASN A 141 2.72 -11.37 11.39
C ASN A 141 1.79 -10.42 12.15
N LEU A 142 0.48 -10.70 12.14
CA LEU A 142 -0.51 -9.80 12.72
C LEU A 142 -0.29 -9.51 14.22
N ASP A 143 0.28 -10.45 14.98
CA ASP A 143 0.69 -10.22 16.37
C ASP A 143 1.78 -9.13 16.46
N GLY A 144 2.83 -9.25 15.65
CA GLY A 144 3.89 -8.24 15.58
C GLY A 144 3.38 -6.87 15.13
N GLN A 145 2.39 -6.83 14.22
CA GLN A 145 1.75 -5.58 13.80
C GLN A 145 0.98 -4.92 14.96
N LEU A 146 0.25 -5.70 15.76
CA LEU A 146 -0.43 -5.21 16.96
C LEU A 146 0.56 -4.74 18.03
N GLU A 147 1.67 -5.46 18.24
CA GLU A 147 2.72 -5.03 19.16
C GLU A 147 3.36 -3.70 18.75
N LEU A 148 3.55 -3.47 17.44
CA LEU A 148 4.02 -2.19 16.94
C LEU A 148 2.98 -1.08 17.16
N PHE A 149 1.71 -1.36 16.92
CA PHE A 149 0.64 -0.40 17.22
C PHE A 149 0.59 -0.04 18.71
N GLN A 150 0.73 -1.01 19.60
CA GLN A 150 0.85 -0.75 21.05
C GLN A 150 2.04 0.14 21.38
N LYS A 151 3.19 -0.08 20.73
CA LYS A 151 4.37 0.77 20.89
C LYS A 151 4.11 2.19 20.38
N THR A 152 3.41 2.36 19.26
CA THR A 152 3.02 3.68 18.75
C THR A 152 2.13 4.40 19.76
N ILE A 153 1.10 3.74 20.31
CA ILE A 153 0.24 4.32 21.36
C ILE A 153 1.07 4.81 22.55
N LYS A 154 2.05 4.02 22.98
CA LYS A 154 2.86 4.31 24.16
C LYS A 154 3.93 5.38 23.94
N ASN A 155 4.58 5.38 22.78
CA ASN A 155 5.84 6.09 22.58
C ASN A 155 5.74 7.27 21.58
N GLU A 156 4.75 7.27 20.69
CA GLU A 156 4.66 8.22 19.58
C GLU A 156 3.42 9.13 19.70
N LEU A 157 2.30 8.58 20.16
CA LEU A 157 1.08 9.35 20.39
C LEU A 157 1.19 10.16 21.68
N THR A 158 1.18 11.49 21.55
CA THR A 158 1.23 12.43 22.68
C THR A 158 -0.09 13.19 22.78
N PHE A 159 -0.81 13.01 23.88
CA PHE A 159 -2.09 13.68 24.19
C PHE A 159 -2.06 14.26 25.60
N GLU A 160 -2.84 15.31 25.86
CA GLU A 160 -2.86 15.96 27.18
C GLU A 160 -3.59 15.11 28.22
N SER A 161 -4.48 14.21 27.78
CA SER A 161 -5.20 13.29 28.66
C SER A 161 -5.48 11.91 28.04
N PRO A 162 -5.71 10.87 28.88
CA PRO A 162 -6.20 9.58 28.40
C PRO A 162 -7.52 9.66 27.64
N THR A 163 -8.38 10.63 27.98
CA THR A 163 -9.67 10.85 27.30
C THR A 163 -9.48 11.32 25.86
N GLU A 164 -8.55 12.24 25.62
CA GLU A 164 -8.22 12.70 24.26
C GLU A 164 -7.64 11.57 23.42
N LEU A 165 -6.71 10.78 23.98
CA LEU A 165 -6.17 9.60 23.30
C LEU A 165 -7.29 8.59 22.96
N SER A 166 -8.17 8.31 23.92
CA SER A 166 -9.32 7.40 23.70
C SER A 166 -10.26 7.93 22.61
N GLN A 167 -10.53 9.23 22.59
CA GLN A 167 -11.35 9.86 21.55
C GLN A 167 -10.66 9.84 20.19
N TYR A 168 -9.34 10.06 20.13
CA TYR A 168 -8.55 9.97 18.91
C TYR A 168 -8.59 8.56 18.32
N LEU A 169 -8.33 7.54 19.14
CA LEU A 169 -8.36 6.14 18.72
C LEU A 169 -9.78 5.69 18.34
N GLY A 170 -10.79 6.04 19.13
CA GLY A 170 -12.18 5.68 18.83
C GLY A 170 -12.73 6.32 17.55
N ASN A 171 -12.25 7.52 17.21
CA ASN A 171 -12.64 8.18 15.95
C ASN A 171 -11.84 7.71 14.73
N SER A 172 -10.70 7.06 14.94
CA SER A 172 -9.83 6.51 13.88
C SER A 172 -10.46 5.27 13.23
N ILE A 173 -10.14 5.05 11.95
CA ILE A 173 -10.59 3.86 11.18
C ILE A 173 -9.42 2.89 11.06
N PHE A 174 -9.65 1.65 11.48
CA PHE A 174 -8.69 0.57 11.42
C PHE A 174 -9.05 -0.35 10.26
N LEU A 175 -8.17 -0.41 9.25
CA LEU A 175 -8.37 -1.23 8.06
C LEU A 175 -7.50 -2.50 8.15
N ILE A 176 -8.14 -3.66 8.07
CA ILE A 176 -7.48 -4.98 8.09
C ILE A 176 -7.76 -5.69 6.78
N TRP A 177 -6.69 -6.04 6.07
CA TRP A 177 -6.76 -6.89 4.87
C TRP A 177 -5.68 -7.95 4.95
N ALA A 178 -6.06 -9.14 5.37
CA ALA A 178 -5.17 -10.26 5.62
C ALA A 178 -5.87 -11.60 5.30
N GLY A 179 -5.11 -12.69 5.22
CA GLY A 179 -5.61 -14.04 4.94
C GLY A 179 -5.13 -14.64 3.61
N SER A 180 -4.87 -13.81 2.58
CA SER A 180 -4.39 -14.31 1.28
C SER A 180 -3.06 -15.08 1.41
N ASN A 181 -2.10 -14.54 2.16
CA ASN A 181 -0.82 -15.22 2.41
C ASN A 181 -0.96 -16.46 3.28
N ASP A 182 -1.93 -16.51 4.21
CA ASP A 182 -2.16 -17.72 5.02
C ASP A 182 -2.56 -18.90 4.13
N TYR A 183 -3.28 -18.63 3.04
CA TYR A 183 -3.53 -19.65 2.03
C TYR A 183 -2.32 -19.88 1.13
N LEU A 184 -1.81 -18.84 0.46
CA LEU A 184 -0.78 -18.99 -0.57
C LEU A 184 0.55 -19.50 -0.02
N LEU A 185 1.03 -18.91 1.08
CA LEU A 185 2.36 -19.14 1.64
C LEU A 185 2.38 -20.11 2.81
N ASN A 186 1.22 -20.60 3.25
CA ASN A 186 1.13 -21.56 4.36
C ASN A 186 0.29 -22.79 3.99
N TYR A 187 -1.03 -22.68 3.89
CA TYR A 187 -1.91 -23.84 3.68
C TYR A 187 -1.68 -24.55 2.34
N ILE A 188 -1.82 -23.83 1.22
CA ILE A 188 -1.69 -24.37 -0.14
C ILE A 188 -0.24 -24.82 -0.42
N SER A 189 0.73 -24.16 0.20
CA SER A 189 2.15 -24.54 0.14
C SER A 189 2.48 -25.79 0.97
N GLY A 190 1.50 -26.37 1.68
CA GLY A 190 1.66 -27.60 2.45
C GLY A 190 2.43 -27.43 3.76
N LEU A 191 2.55 -26.20 4.28
CA LEU A 191 3.20 -25.96 5.58
C LEU A 191 2.30 -26.35 6.74
N SER A 192 0.98 -26.37 6.54
CA SER A 192 -0.01 -26.76 7.54
C SER A 192 -0.81 -28.00 7.12
N PRO A 193 -0.14 -29.16 6.89
CA PRO A 193 -0.80 -30.40 6.45
C PRO A 193 -1.71 -31.01 7.53
N GLU A 194 -1.59 -30.54 8.78
CA GLU A 194 -2.40 -30.98 9.91
C GLU A 194 -3.86 -30.52 9.85
N TYR A 195 -4.19 -29.54 9.00
CA TYR A 195 -5.55 -28.99 8.89
C TYR A 195 -6.28 -29.49 7.64
N SER A 196 -7.55 -29.87 7.79
CA SER A 196 -8.51 -29.83 6.68
C SER A 196 -8.80 -28.38 6.23
N PRO A 197 -9.37 -28.15 5.03
CA PRO A 197 -9.71 -26.81 4.57
C PRO A 197 -10.62 -26.06 5.56
N GLU A 198 -11.63 -26.75 6.09
CA GLU A 198 -12.58 -26.19 7.05
C GLU A 198 -11.90 -25.82 8.37
N GLU A 199 -11.09 -26.73 8.94
CA GLU A 199 -10.34 -26.48 10.18
C GLU A 199 -9.34 -25.33 10.02
N PHE A 200 -8.66 -25.23 8.87
CA PHE A 200 -7.76 -24.13 8.60
C PHE A 200 -8.51 -22.80 8.55
N SER A 201 -9.64 -22.74 7.83
CA SER A 201 -10.47 -21.52 7.77
C SER A 201 -10.97 -21.10 9.16
N GLN A 202 -11.34 -22.06 10.01
CA GLN A 202 -11.78 -21.79 11.37
C GLN A 202 -10.62 -21.25 12.22
N ALA A 203 -9.44 -21.86 12.14
CA ALA A 203 -8.25 -21.38 12.86
C ALA A 203 -7.86 -19.94 12.47
N LEU A 204 -8.00 -19.56 11.19
CA LEU A 204 -7.79 -18.18 10.74
C LEU A 204 -8.80 -17.21 11.37
N ILE A 205 -10.07 -17.60 11.42
CA ILE A 205 -11.14 -16.76 11.95
C ILE A 205 -11.03 -16.60 13.47
N ASP A 206 -10.71 -17.68 14.18
CA ASP A 206 -10.50 -17.65 15.63
C ASP A 206 -9.34 -16.72 15.98
N SER A 207 -8.21 -16.86 15.25
CA SER A 207 -7.04 -16.00 15.43
C SER A 207 -7.36 -14.53 15.11
N LEU A 208 -8.03 -14.26 13.98
CA LEU A 208 -8.42 -12.90 13.61
C LEU A 208 -9.37 -12.28 14.65
N SER A 209 -10.38 -13.03 15.11
CA SER A 209 -11.32 -12.57 16.15
C SER A 209 -10.58 -12.18 17.43
N GLU A 210 -9.61 -12.98 17.88
CA GLU A 210 -8.76 -12.64 19.02
C GLU A 210 -8.00 -11.33 18.79
N LYS A 211 -7.41 -11.15 17.60
CA LYS A 211 -6.65 -9.94 17.25
C LYS A 211 -7.54 -8.70 17.20
N LEU A 212 -8.78 -8.83 16.73
CA LEU A 212 -9.76 -7.74 16.74
C LEU A 212 -10.25 -7.39 18.14
N LYS A 213 -10.33 -8.36 19.06
CA LYS A 213 -10.61 -8.10 20.50
C LYS A 213 -9.48 -7.31 21.14
N ILE A 214 -8.23 -7.70 20.91
CA ILE A 214 -7.06 -6.94 21.37
C ILE A 214 -7.09 -5.52 20.80
N LEU A 215 -7.37 -5.37 19.51
CA LEU A 215 -7.44 -4.06 18.87
C LEU A 215 -8.54 -3.17 19.48
N HIS A 216 -9.69 -3.76 19.83
CA HIS A 216 -10.76 -3.08 20.58
C HIS A 216 -10.29 -2.62 21.97
N GLU A 217 -9.62 -3.49 22.73
CA GLU A 217 -9.05 -3.16 24.05
C GLU A 217 -8.03 -2.01 23.97
N LEU A 218 -7.33 -1.89 22.83
CA LEU A 218 -6.42 -0.79 22.55
C LEU A 218 -7.13 0.50 22.12
N GLY A 219 -8.47 0.52 22.03
CA GLY A 219 -9.25 1.72 21.77
C GLY A 219 -9.80 1.83 20.34
N ALA A 220 -9.62 0.82 19.48
CA ALA A 220 -10.22 0.82 18.16
C ALA A 220 -11.73 0.61 18.22
N LYS A 221 -12.49 1.56 17.66
CA LYS A 221 -13.95 1.50 17.64
C LYS A 221 -14.54 1.48 16.23
N LYS A 222 -13.76 1.74 15.18
CA LYS A 222 -14.21 1.65 13.78
C LYS A 222 -13.27 0.72 13.02
N VAL A 223 -13.74 -0.47 12.72
CA VAL A 223 -12.92 -1.54 12.16
C VAL A 223 -13.50 -1.99 10.83
N VAL A 224 -12.66 -2.02 9.81
CA VAL A 224 -13.01 -2.49 8.47
C VAL A 224 -12.15 -3.71 8.17
N VAL A 225 -12.80 -4.85 7.92
CA VAL A 225 -12.13 -6.09 7.52
C VAL A 225 -12.48 -6.38 6.07
N LEU A 226 -11.47 -6.56 5.23
CA LEU A 226 -11.64 -6.82 3.81
C LEU A 226 -11.53 -8.32 3.51
N GLU A 227 -12.42 -8.81 2.65
CA GLU A 227 -12.37 -10.17 2.13
C GLU A 227 -11.08 -10.45 1.34
N VAL A 228 -10.70 -11.73 1.32
CA VAL A 228 -9.68 -12.25 0.41
C VAL A 228 -10.28 -12.36 -0.99
N GLY A 229 -9.55 -11.92 -2.03
CA GLY A 229 -9.97 -12.06 -3.42
C GLY A 229 -9.91 -13.50 -3.95
N PRO A 230 -10.35 -13.75 -5.19
CA PRO A 230 -10.34 -15.09 -5.80
C PRO A 230 -8.92 -15.58 -6.08
N LEU A 231 -8.37 -16.36 -5.13
CA LEU A 231 -7.00 -16.86 -5.16
C LEU A 231 -6.70 -17.77 -6.35
N GLY A 232 -7.70 -18.52 -6.82
CA GLY A 232 -7.56 -19.39 -7.98
C GLY A 232 -7.44 -18.65 -9.30
N CYS A 233 -7.80 -17.37 -9.32
CA CYS A 233 -7.77 -16.53 -10.51
C CYS A 233 -6.46 -15.74 -10.66
N LEU A 234 -5.51 -15.85 -9.72
CA LEU A 234 -4.25 -15.11 -9.76
C LEU A 234 -3.38 -15.54 -10.97
N PRO A 235 -2.68 -14.60 -11.64
CA PRO A 235 -1.82 -14.92 -12.79
C PRO A 235 -0.76 -16.01 -12.51
N VAL A 236 -0.25 -16.08 -11.27
CA VAL A 236 0.72 -17.09 -10.81
C VAL A 236 0.25 -18.54 -11.04
N TYR A 237 -1.07 -18.78 -11.07
CA TYR A 237 -1.65 -20.10 -11.29
C TYR A 237 -2.10 -20.34 -12.74
N ARG A 238 -1.98 -19.35 -13.62
CA ARG A 238 -2.39 -19.45 -15.02
C ARG A 238 -1.18 -19.88 -15.87
N ARG A 239 -1.22 -21.09 -16.42
CA ARG A 239 -0.12 -21.62 -17.25
C ARG A 239 -0.01 -20.89 -18.59
N PRO A 240 1.21 -20.59 -19.07
CA PRO A 240 1.42 -20.20 -20.46
C PRO A 240 0.96 -21.33 -21.40
N GLY A 241 -0.01 -21.05 -22.28
CA GLY A 241 -0.44 -21.98 -23.34
C GLY A 241 -1.37 -23.12 -22.94
N GLY A 242 -1.96 -23.11 -21.73
CA GLY A 242 -2.93 -24.12 -21.28
C GLY A 242 -4.37 -23.57 -21.26
N TYR A 243 -5.24 -24.21 -22.05
CA TYR A 243 -6.72 -24.17 -22.10
C TYR A 243 -7.45 -22.95 -21.48
N ASP A 244 -8.12 -22.21 -22.37
CA ASP A 244 -9.00 -21.05 -22.16
C ASP A 244 -8.44 -19.93 -21.27
N GLU A 245 -8.30 -18.73 -21.86
CA GLU A 245 -7.77 -17.48 -21.30
C GLU A 245 -8.46 -16.98 -20.00
N ALA A 246 -9.41 -17.76 -19.46
CA ALA A 246 -10.29 -17.46 -18.33
C ALA A 246 -10.34 -18.54 -17.22
N TRP A 247 -9.45 -19.55 -17.20
CA TRP A 247 -9.54 -20.61 -16.17
C TRP A 247 -9.01 -20.16 -14.80
N CYS A 248 -9.87 -20.23 -13.78
CA CYS A 248 -9.50 -20.10 -12.37
C CYS A 248 -9.46 -21.48 -11.70
N ASP A 249 -8.55 -21.67 -10.74
CA ASP A 249 -8.53 -22.87 -9.89
C ASP A 249 -9.63 -22.79 -8.81
N GLU A 250 -10.75 -23.48 -9.03
CA GLU A 250 -11.88 -23.43 -8.11
C GLU A 250 -11.59 -24.01 -6.72
N GLY A 251 -10.61 -24.92 -6.59
CA GLY A 251 -10.20 -25.42 -5.27
C GLY A 251 -9.54 -24.32 -4.43
N LYS A 252 -8.73 -23.47 -5.07
CA LYS A 252 -8.12 -22.31 -4.40
C LYS A 252 -9.13 -21.20 -4.11
N ASN A 253 -10.10 -20.99 -5.00
CA ASN A 253 -11.22 -20.08 -4.75
C ASN A 253 -12.07 -20.55 -3.56
N MET A 254 -12.34 -21.85 -3.47
CA MET A 254 -13.11 -22.44 -2.36
C MET A 254 -12.44 -22.19 -1.00
N ASN A 255 -11.11 -22.30 -0.93
CA ASN A 255 -10.36 -21.95 0.27
C ASN A 255 -10.59 -20.48 0.69
N ALA A 256 -10.57 -19.55 -0.27
CA ALA A 256 -10.83 -18.13 0.01
C ALA A 256 -12.27 -17.89 0.47
N THR A 257 -13.25 -18.53 -0.17
CA THR A 257 -14.67 -18.37 0.22
C THR A 257 -14.96 -18.98 1.59
N MET A 258 -14.35 -20.12 1.95
CA MET A 258 -14.51 -20.71 3.29
C MET A 258 -14.09 -19.76 4.42
N PHE A 259 -13.03 -18.97 4.21
CA PHE A 259 -12.65 -17.91 5.13
C PHE A 259 -13.61 -16.71 5.08
N ASN A 260 -13.91 -16.21 3.87
CA ASN A 260 -14.76 -15.03 3.70
C ASN A 260 -16.18 -15.24 4.27
N ASP A 261 -16.77 -16.43 4.09
CA ASP A 261 -18.12 -16.78 4.58
C ASP A 261 -18.23 -16.71 6.11
N ARG A 262 -17.09 -16.82 6.81
CA ARG A 262 -17.01 -16.73 8.28
C ARG A 262 -16.72 -15.32 8.80
N LEU A 263 -16.35 -14.38 7.93
CA LEU A 263 -16.04 -13.00 8.35
C LEU A 263 -17.29 -12.26 8.83
N ALA A 264 -18.41 -12.34 8.10
CA ALA A 264 -19.63 -11.62 8.48
C ALA A 264 -20.18 -12.06 9.85
N PRO A 265 -20.36 -13.38 10.12
CA PRO A 265 -20.81 -13.83 11.44
C PRO A 265 -19.84 -13.45 12.57
N MET A 266 -18.53 -13.53 12.32
CA MET A 266 -17.52 -13.14 13.31
C MET A 266 -17.60 -11.64 13.66
N LEU A 267 -17.79 -10.77 12.65
CA LEU A 267 -17.93 -9.33 12.88
C LEU A 267 -19.27 -8.97 13.54
N GLU A 268 -20.34 -9.72 13.27
CA GLU A 268 -21.64 -9.57 13.94
C GLU A 268 -21.56 -9.94 15.43
N ASP A 269 -20.84 -11.02 15.77
CA ASP A 269 -20.57 -11.42 17.15
C ASP A 269 -19.74 -10.36 17.90
N LEU A 270 -18.70 -9.82 17.26
CA LEU A 270 -17.93 -8.72 17.82
C LEU A 270 -18.77 -7.46 18.00
N GLY A 271 -19.60 -7.10 17.04
CA GLY A 271 -20.51 -5.94 17.14
C GLY A 271 -21.55 -6.09 18.24
N SER A 272 -22.03 -7.32 18.47
CA SER A 272 -22.95 -7.63 19.59
C SER A 272 -22.24 -7.58 20.94
N THR A 273 -20.97 -8.00 21.00
CA THR A 273 -20.14 -7.96 22.20
C THR A 273 -19.71 -6.53 22.55
N TYR A 274 -19.47 -5.69 21.55
CA TYR A 274 -18.93 -4.34 21.68
C TYR A 274 -19.85 -3.30 21.02
N PRO A 275 -20.97 -2.94 21.67
CA PRO A 275 -22.01 -2.08 21.06
C PRO A 275 -21.56 -0.62 20.83
N ASP A 276 -20.41 -0.21 21.38
CA ASP A 276 -19.79 1.08 21.14
C ASP A 276 -18.84 1.08 19.91
N SER A 277 -18.75 -0.05 19.21
CA SER A 277 -17.86 -0.27 18.07
C SER A 277 -18.63 -0.57 16.79
N LEU A 278 -18.07 -0.13 15.67
CA LEU A 278 -18.57 -0.31 14.32
C LEU A 278 -17.64 -1.26 13.58
N TYR A 279 -18.13 -2.46 13.28
CA TYR A 279 -17.45 -3.43 12.43
C TYR A 279 -18.06 -3.40 11.04
N THR A 280 -17.21 -3.32 10.02
CA THR A 280 -17.59 -3.26 8.60
C THR A 280 -16.87 -4.36 7.84
N LEU A 281 -17.62 -5.10 7.02
CA LEU A 281 -17.07 -6.08 6.09
C LEU A 281 -16.95 -5.45 4.69
N GLY A 282 -15.77 -5.53 4.09
CA GLY A 282 -15.53 -5.18 2.70
C GLY A 282 -15.58 -6.40 1.78
N ARG A 283 -16.65 -6.51 0.99
CA ARG A 283 -16.97 -7.65 0.12
C ARG A 283 -16.22 -7.62 -1.21
N LEU A 284 -14.89 -7.70 -1.14
CA LEU A 284 -14.01 -7.54 -2.31
C LEU A 284 -14.02 -8.75 -3.25
N TYR A 285 -14.40 -9.94 -2.78
CA TYR A 285 -14.38 -11.15 -3.60
C TYR A 285 -15.34 -11.02 -4.79
N ASN A 286 -16.58 -10.60 -4.52
CA ASN A 286 -17.61 -10.44 -5.54
C ASN A 286 -17.32 -9.29 -6.50
N LEU A 287 -16.77 -8.17 -6.01
CA LEU A 287 -16.33 -7.07 -6.86
C LEU A 287 -15.23 -7.52 -7.83
N THR A 288 -14.25 -8.28 -7.33
CA THR A 288 -13.17 -8.81 -8.17
C THR A 288 -13.71 -9.80 -9.21
N ASN A 289 -14.66 -10.66 -8.84
CA ASN A 289 -15.34 -11.55 -9.78
C ASN A 289 -16.15 -10.81 -10.84
N ASP A 290 -16.77 -9.68 -10.50
CA ASP A 290 -17.47 -8.86 -11.48
C ASP A 290 -16.49 -8.20 -12.45
N ILE A 291 -15.31 -7.77 -11.99
CA ILE A 291 -14.23 -7.29 -12.86
C ILE A 291 -13.80 -8.37 -13.86
N PHE A 292 -13.66 -9.63 -13.42
CA PHE A 292 -13.33 -10.74 -14.33
C PHE A 292 -14.40 -10.95 -15.41
N LYS A 293 -15.68 -10.85 -15.04
CA LYS A 293 -16.82 -11.08 -15.96
C LYS A 293 -17.08 -9.88 -16.87
N ASN A 294 -16.87 -8.67 -16.37
CA ASN A 294 -17.25 -7.40 -16.99
C ASN A 294 -16.07 -6.41 -17.08
N PRO A 295 -14.88 -6.79 -17.59
CA PRO A 295 -13.66 -5.97 -17.48
C PRO A 295 -13.79 -4.59 -18.14
N ARG A 296 -14.51 -4.53 -19.27
CA ARG A 296 -14.72 -3.27 -20.01
C ARG A 296 -15.54 -2.24 -19.22
N TYR A 297 -16.47 -2.68 -18.37
CA TYR A 297 -17.24 -1.79 -17.50
C TYR A 297 -16.32 -1.04 -16.54
N TYR A 298 -15.28 -1.73 -16.06
CA TYR A 298 -14.24 -1.19 -15.18
C TYR A 298 -13.08 -0.53 -15.94
N GLY A 299 -13.21 -0.35 -17.26
CA GLY A 299 -12.17 0.25 -18.09
C GLY A 299 -10.94 -0.63 -18.31
N MET A 300 -11.01 -1.91 -17.97
CA MET A 300 -9.93 -2.90 -18.14
C MET A 300 -10.06 -3.66 -19.46
N SER A 301 -8.91 -4.02 -20.03
CA SER A 301 -8.82 -4.89 -21.21
C SER A 301 -8.10 -6.20 -20.92
N ASN A 302 -7.34 -6.29 -19.83
CA ASN A 302 -6.66 -7.51 -19.43
C ASN A 302 -6.89 -7.78 -17.94
N VAL A 303 -7.60 -8.87 -17.65
CA VAL A 303 -7.83 -9.32 -16.26
C VAL A 303 -7.09 -10.62 -15.96
N SER A 304 -6.43 -11.21 -16.95
CA SER A 304 -5.88 -12.56 -16.86
C SER A 304 -4.37 -12.60 -16.67
N HIS A 305 -3.64 -11.62 -17.20
CA HIS A 305 -2.18 -11.59 -17.18
C HIS A 305 -1.65 -10.43 -16.35
N SER A 306 -0.42 -10.58 -15.86
CA SER A 306 0.34 -9.52 -15.24
C SER A 306 0.76 -8.46 -16.26
N CYS A 307 0.80 -7.20 -15.83
CA CYS A 307 1.36 -6.12 -16.65
C CYS A 307 2.89 -6.24 -16.74
N CYS A 308 3.57 -6.58 -15.64
CA CYS A 308 5.00 -6.84 -15.68
C CYS A 308 5.30 -8.25 -16.18
N VAL A 309 6.48 -8.42 -16.77
CA VAL A 309 6.96 -9.74 -17.17
C VAL A 309 7.39 -10.48 -15.91
N THR A 310 6.64 -11.51 -15.53
CA THR A 310 6.97 -12.37 -14.40
C THR A 310 7.83 -13.55 -14.84
N GLY A 311 8.75 -13.93 -13.96
CA GLY A 311 9.69 -15.03 -14.20
C GLY A 311 9.37 -16.29 -13.42
N GLU A 312 10.10 -17.36 -13.65
CA GLU A 312 10.01 -18.56 -12.79
C GLU A 312 10.45 -18.31 -11.34
N ILE A 313 11.08 -17.16 -11.07
CA ILE A 313 11.46 -16.72 -9.72
C ILE A 313 10.21 -16.54 -8.86
N LEU A 314 10.20 -17.18 -7.67
CA LEU A 314 9.04 -17.25 -6.77
C LEU A 314 7.77 -17.78 -7.47
N GLY A 315 7.93 -18.64 -8.48
CA GLY A 315 6.83 -19.33 -9.15
C GLY A 315 5.93 -18.42 -10.00
N HIS A 316 6.47 -17.41 -10.69
CA HIS A 316 5.72 -16.39 -11.47
C HIS A 316 5.09 -15.27 -10.66
N LEU A 317 5.46 -15.12 -9.39
CA LEU A 317 4.96 -14.04 -8.53
C LEU A 317 5.62 -12.68 -8.84
N ALA A 318 6.94 -12.64 -8.96
CA ALA A 318 7.70 -11.39 -9.03
C ALA A 318 8.02 -10.98 -10.47
N CYS A 319 8.08 -9.66 -10.70
CA CYS A 319 8.55 -9.08 -11.95
C CYS A 319 10.04 -9.33 -12.16
N TYR A 320 10.45 -9.61 -13.40
CA TYR A 320 11.86 -9.62 -13.77
C TYR A 320 12.45 -8.22 -13.74
N ALA A 321 13.63 -8.09 -13.13
CA ALA A 321 14.40 -6.85 -13.18
C ALA A 321 14.73 -6.48 -14.64
N ASN A 322 14.71 -5.18 -14.95
CA ASN A 322 15.06 -4.59 -16.25
C ASN A 322 14.18 -5.02 -17.44
N MET A 323 13.03 -5.67 -17.19
CA MET A 323 12.06 -5.96 -18.23
C MET A 323 11.03 -4.83 -18.33
N ARG A 324 10.74 -4.40 -19.56
CA ARG A 324 9.74 -3.36 -19.81
C ARG A 324 8.35 -3.91 -19.45
N PRO A 325 7.57 -3.26 -18.57
CA PRO A 325 6.19 -3.65 -18.30
C PRO A 325 5.29 -3.34 -19.50
N CYS A 326 4.03 -3.77 -19.42
CA CYS A 326 3.00 -3.45 -20.40
C CYS A 326 2.85 -1.93 -20.60
N ALA A 327 2.40 -1.51 -21.79
CA ALA A 327 2.31 -0.09 -22.14
C ALA A 327 1.21 0.67 -21.38
N ASN A 328 0.12 -0.04 -21.00
CA ASN A 328 -1.10 0.55 -20.45
C ASN A 328 -1.49 -0.16 -19.13
N PRO A 329 -0.72 0.02 -18.03
CA PRO A 329 -0.99 -0.65 -16.75
C PRO A 329 -2.39 -0.33 -16.18
N GLU A 330 -2.97 0.81 -16.52
CA GLU A 330 -4.33 1.20 -16.13
C GLU A 330 -5.43 0.36 -16.77
N LYS A 331 -5.09 -0.47 -17.77
CA LYS A 331 -6.00 -1.42 -18.42
C LYS A 331 -5.88 -2.84 -17.89
N TYR A 332 -5.00 -3.07 -16.91
CA TYR A 332 -4.70 -4.39 -16.36
C TYR A 332 -5.27 -4.53 -14.95
N LEU A 333 -5.83 -5.70 -14.64
CA LEU A 333 -6.22 -6.04 -13.27
C LEU A 333 -4.98 -6.25 -12.40
N PHE A 334 -4.01 -7.03 -12.90
CA PHE A 334 -2.82 -7.45 -12.16
C PHE A 334 -1.56 -6.73 -12.62
N TRP A 335 -0.77 -6.28 -11.65
CA TRP A 335 0.56 -5.75 -11.89
C TRP A 335 1.55 -6.89 -12.12
N ASP A 336 1.58 -7.85 -11.19
CA ASP A 336 2.47 -9.00 -11.18
C ASP A 336 1.68 -10.32 -11.05
N GLY A 337 2.31 -11.39 -10.58
CA GLY A 337 1.70 -12.72 -10.46
C GLY A 337 0.51 -12.80 -9.49
N ALA A 338 0.34 -11.82 -8.60
CA ALA A 338 -0.74 -11.85 -7.61
C ALA A 338 -1.32 -10.46 -7.26
N HIS A 339 -0.53 -9.40 -7.36
CA HIS A 339 -0.92 -8.09 -6.85
C HIS A 339 -1.69 -7.29 -7.91
N PRO A 340 -2.77 -6.58 -7.52
CA PRO A 340 -3.50 -5.70 -8.42
C PRO A 340 -2.65 -4.51 -8.90
N THR A 341 -3.01 -3.93 -10.04
CA THR A 341 -2.46 -2.63 -10.45
C THR A 341 -3.01 -1.51 -9.57
N GLN A 342 -2.39 -0.33 -9.65
CA GLN A 342 -2.92 0.88 -9.03
C GLN A 342 -4.37 1.18 -9.48
N ALA A 343 -4.67 0.98 -10.77
CA ALA A 343 -6.02 1.19 -11.29
C ALA A 343 -7.05 0.27 -10.62
N SER A 344 -6.68 -1.00 -10.43
CA SER A 344 -7.50 -1.96 -9.70
C SER A 344 -7.68 -1.56 -8.23
N HIS A 345 -6.60 -1.18 -7.54
CA HIS A 345 -6.70 -0.68 -6.16
C HIS A 345 -7.62 0.54 -6.06
N ASN A 346 -7.57 1.47 -7.02
CA ASN A 346 -8.46 2.63 -7.05
C ASN A 346 -9.93 2.23 -7.17
N ILE A 347 -10.26 1.23 -7.99
CA ILE A 347 -11.63 0.72 -8.13
C ILE A 347 -12.11 0.10 -6.81
N LEU A 348 -11.31 -0.80 -6.22
CA LEU A 348 -11.65 -1.47 -4.95
C LEU A 348 -11.83 -0.44 -3.82
N ALA A 349 -10.89 0.50 -3.70
CA ALA A 349 -10.93 1.54 -2.67
C ALA A 349 -12.13 2.47 -2.85
N SER A 350 -12.39 2.95 -4.07
CA SER A 350 -13.53 3.83 -4.34
C SER A 350 -14.85 3.15 -4.01
N ALA A 351 -15.01 1.88 -4.37
CA ALA A 351 -16.24 1.14 -4.13
C ALA A 351 -16.50 0.92 -2.63
N CYS A 352 -15.46 0.70 -1.81
CA CYS A 352 -15.59 0.67 -0.35
C CYS A 352 -15.76 2.07 0.27
N PHE A 353 -15.20 3.11 -0.34
CA PHE A 353 -15.19 4.45 0.24
C PHE A 353 -16.57 5.11 0.24
N ASN A 354 -17.27 5.08 -0.90
CA ASN A 354 -18.56 5.75 -1.07
C ASN A 354 -19.70 4.83 -1.56
N GLY A 355 -19.42 3.58 -1.91
CA GLY A 355 -20.43 2.64 -2.38
C GLY A 355 -21.37 2.17 -1.26
N SER A 356 -22.51 1.59 -1.62
CA SER A 356 -23.49 1.04 -0.67
C SER A 356 -23.34 -0.46 -0.42
N ASP A 357 -22.69 -1.18 -1.34
CA ASP A 357 -22.82 -2.64 -1.41
C ASP A 357 -21.52 -3.40 -1.14
N ILE A 358 -20.38 -2.69 -1.18
CA ILE A 358 -19.06 -3.31 -0.97
C ILE A 358 -18.66 -3.29 0.50
N CYS A 359 -18.68 -2.12 1.13
CA CYS A 359 -18.40 -2.00 2.57
C CYS A 359 -19.70 -1.82 3.33
N VAL A 360 -20.05 -2.83 4.14
CA VAL A 360 -21.33 -2.93 4.83
C VAL A 360 -21.14 -3.24 6.32
N PRO A 361 -22.00 -2.72 7.22
CA PRO A 361 -23.16 -1.88 6.93
C PRO A 361 -22.81 -0.41 6.65
N ASN A 362 -21.59 0.03 6.97
CA ASN A 362 -21.14 1.40 6.76
C ASN A 362 -19.98 1.44 5.76
N ASN A 363 -20.03 2.31 4.77
CA ASN A 363 -18.86 2.61 3.94
C ASN A 363 -17.87 3.52 4.68
N ILE A 364 -16.66 3.69 4.14
CA ILE A 364 -15.62 4.48 4.82
C ILE A 364 -16.08 5.92 5.05
N HIS A 365 -16.77 6.53 4.10
CA HIS A 365 -17.29 7.89 4.24
C HIS A 365 -18.29 8.01 5.40
N GLN A 366 -19.18 7.04 5.59
CA GLN A 366 -20.09 6.97 6.73
C GLN A 366 -19.34 6.76 8.06
N LEU A 367 -18.30 5.92 8.07
CA LEU A 367 -17.46 5.72 9.25
C LEU A 367 -16.72 7.00 9.67
N VAL A 368 -16.26 7.81 8.71
CA VAL A 368 -15.66 9.13 8.99
C VAL A 368 -16.66 10.05 9.69
N GLN A 369 -17.93 10.02 9.27
CA GLN A 369 -19.00 10.84 9.84
C GLN A 369 -19.55 10.31 11.17
N ALA A 370 -19.43 9.01 11.41
CA ALA A 370 -19.90 8.37 12.64
C ALA A 370 -19.11 8.88 13.85
N GLN A 371 -19.80 9.36 14.88
CA GLN A 371 -19.19 9.63 16.18
C GLN A 371 -19.39 8.41 17.07
N THR A 372 -18.30 7.88 17.62
CA THR A 372 -18.39 6.83 18.64
C THR A 372 -18.63 7.52 19.98
N ASN A 373 -19.76 7.22 20.64
CA ASN A 373 -20.09 7.79 21.95
C ASN A 373 -19.11 7.29 23.01
N THR A 374 -18.01 8.01 23.25
CA THR A 374 -17.03 7.69 24.31
C THR A 374 -17.48 8.12 25.72
N ALA A 375 -18.69 8.68 25.85
CA ALA A 375 -19.16 9.31 27.08
C ALA A 375 -19.57 8.37 28.22
N SER A 376 -19.52 7.03 28.06
CA SER A 376 -20.03 6.09 29.09
C SER A 376 -18.96 5.34 29.90
N LEU A 377 -17.66 5.56 29.70
CA LEU A 377 -16.61 4.78 30.38
C LEU A 377 -16.13 5.36 31.72
N HIS A 378 -16.95 6.11 32.45
CA HIS A 378 -16.63 6.58 33.82
C HIS A 378 -17.62 6.13 34.90
N SER A 379 -18.34 5.03 34.68
CA SER A 379 -19.19 4.43 35.71
C SER A 379 -19.07 2.91 35.77
N ALA A 380 -17.87 2.37 35.98
CA ALA A 380 -17.68 1.04 36.55
C ALA A 380 -16.25 0.86 37.08
N ALA A 381 -16.16 0.71 38.40
CA ALA A 381 -15.03 0.34 39.26
C ALA A 381 -13.95 1.40 39.55
#